data_AF-A0A3D0XP28-F1
#
_entry.id   AF-A0A3D0XP28-F1
#
_cell.length_a   1.000
_cell.length_b   1.000
_cell.length_c   1.000
_cell.angle_alpha   90.00
_cell.angle_beta   90.00
_cell.angle_gamma   90.00
#
_symmetry.space_group_name_H-M   'P 1'
#
loop_
_entity.id
_entity.type
_entity.pdbx_description
1 polymer ?
#
loop_
_entity_poly.entity_id
_entity_poly.type
_entity_poly.pdbx_seq_one_letter_code
_entity_poly.pdbx_strand_id
1 'polypeptide(L)'
;VWGEPFYKFPDMGDFSYSVFGTKKSTIEKDPQTVQKFTNAIVKALKTIQTNKTLAKKDLKLEFPTLSDQSLNDSLKRAYEDHLWSPDGFISQKAVENDMDVLIKTGIYTGSYTYNDLVNMRFVKKTQP
;
A
#
# COMPACT_ATOMS: atom_id res chain seq x y z
N VAL A 1 -16.00 24.00 16.25
CA VAL A 1 -14.66 23.86 15.66
C VAL A 1 -14.78 22.78 14.59
N TRP A 2 -14.30 23.03 13.36
CA TRP A 2 -14.43 22.18 12.15
C TRP A 2 -15.65 22.45 11.25
N GLY A 3 -15.56 23.56 10.49
CA GLY A 3 -16.42 23.83 9.32
C GLY A 3 -15.68 23.65 7.99
N GLU A 4 -14.51 22.99 8.00
CA GLU A 4 -13.79 22.63 6.79
C GLU A 4 -14.20 21.23 6.32
N PRO A 5 -14.22 20.97 4.99
CA PRO A 5 -14.50 19.63 4.49
C PRO A 5 -13.44 18.67 5.03
N PHE A 6 -13.89 17.56 5.60
CA PHE A 6 -12.98 16.46 5.94
C PHE A 6 -12.64 15.73 4.64
N TYR A 7 -11.46 16.02 4.08
CA TYR A 7 -10.92 15.28 2.94
C TYR A 7 -10.30 13.98 3.44
N LYS A 8 -10.75 12.85 2.92
CA LYS A 8 -10.09 11.58 3.19
C LYS A 8 -8.79 11.54 2.39
N PHE A 9 -7.78 10.85 2.90
CA PHE A 9 -6.50 10.71 2.20
C PHE A 9 -6.61 10.18 0.76
N PRO A 10 -7.50 9.22 0.43
CA PRO A 10 -7.73 8.80 -0.96
C PRO A 10 -8.28 9.92 -1.86
N ASP A 11 -8.98 10.91 -1.31
CA ASP A 11 -9.53 12.04 -2.05
C ASP A 11 -8.42 13.01 -2.52
N MET A 12 -7.23 12.93 -1.92
CA MET A 12 -6.07 13.74 -2.31
C MET A 12 -5.37 13.22 -3.57
N GLY A 13 -5.76 12.04 -4.06
CA GLY A 13 -5.21 11.39 -5.24
C GLY A 13 -4.35 10.17 -4.91
N ASP A 14 -3.64 9.68 -5.92
CA ASP A 14 -2.75 8.52 -5.78
C ASP A 14 -1.49 8.92 -5.02
N PHE A 15 -1.22 8.26 -3.90
CA PHE A 15 -0.07 8.48 -3.01
C PHE A 15 0.42 7.11 -2.53
N SER A 16 1.74 6.93 -2.41
CA SER A 16 2.33 5.65 -2.01
C SER A 16 2.48 5.55 -0.49
N TYR A 17 1.37 5.68 0.23
CA TYR A 17 1.34 5.81 1.70
C TYR A 17 1.99 4.65 2.47
N SER A 18 1.79 3.41 2.01
CA SER A 18 2.35 2.22 2.63
C SER A 18 2.97 1.33 1.57
N VAL A 19 4.29 1.17 1.66
CA VAL A 19 5.10 0.41 0.70
C VAL A 19 6.02 -0.56 1.43
N PHE A 20 6.37 -1.66 0.76
CA PHE A 20 7.37 -2.59 1.26
C PHE A 20 8.74 -2.24 0.70
N GLY A 21 9.66 -1.82 1.58
CA GLY A 21 11.06 -1.58 1.25
C GLY A 21 11.96 -2.73 1.70
N THR A 22 13.02 -3.00 0.93
CA THR A 22 14.13 -3.85 1.36
C THR A 22 15.46 -3.31 0.84
N LYS A 23 16.57 -3.78 1.39
CA LYS A 23 17.91 -3.32 0.97
C LYS A 23 18.18 -3.72 -0.48
N LYS A 24 18.81 -2.83 -1.26
CA LYS A 24 19.29 -3.13 -2.63
C LYS A 24 20.17 -4.40 -2.65
N SER A 25 21.04 -4.56 -1.65
CA SER A 25 21.87 -5.76 -1.50
C SER A 25 21.06 -7.05 -1.33
N THR A 26 19.87 -7.00 -0.71
CA THR A 26 19.00 -8.18 -0.57
C THR A 26 18.38 -8.54 -1.92
N ILE A 27 17.96 -7.53 -2.70
CA ILE A 27 17.42 -7.69 -4.06
C ILE A 27 18.45 -8.32 -5.01
N GLU A 28 19.73 -7.99 -4.83
CA GLU A 28 20.84 -8.51 -5.64
C GLU A 28 21.27 -9.91 -5.21
N LYS A 29 21.43 -10.15 -3.90
CA LYS A 29 21.93 -11.42 -3.37
C LYS A 29 20.89 -12.52 -3.32
N ASP A 30 19.63 -12.17 -3.08
CA ASP A 30 18.53 -13.13 -2.99
C ASP A 30 17.26 -12.62 -3.71
N PRO A 31 17.30 -12.49 -5.04
CA PRO A 31 16.13 -12.07 -5.82
C PRO A 31 14.99 -13.09 -5.75
N GLN A 32 15.27 -14.36 -5.44
CA GLN A 32 14.24 -15.40 -5.38
C GLN A 32 13.33 -15.21 -4.17
N THR A 33 13.88 -14.90 -2.99
CA THR A 33 13.08 -14.59 -1.81
C THR A 33 12.26 -13.33 -2.02
N VAL A 34 12.84 -12.29 -2.62
CA VAL A 34 12.08 -11.06 -2.95
C VAL A 34 10.92 -11.35 -3.91
N GLN A 35 11.14 -12.19 -4.92
CA GLN A 35 10.07 -12.62 -5.82
C GLN A 35 8.97 -13.41 -5.09
N LYS A 36 9.34 -14.40 -4.27
CA LYS A 36 8.36 -15.20 -3.50
C LYS A 36 7.53 -14.33 -2.55
N PHE A 37 8.18 -13.40 -1.86
CA PHE A 37 7.49 -12.44 -1.00
C PHE A 37 6.51 -11.58 -1.80
N THR A 38 6.97 -11.02 -2.93
CA THR A 38 6.11 -10.20 -3.80
C THR A 38 4.90 -10.99 -4.30
N ASN A 39 5.10 -12.25 -4.71
CA ASN A 39 4.00 -13.15 -5.11
C ASN A 39 2.97 -13.34 -3.98
N ALA A 40 3.44 -13.53 -2.75
CA ALA A 40 2.57 -13.71 -1.59
C ALA A 40 1.75 -12.44 -1.29
N ILE A 41 2.37 -11.26 -1.35
CA ILE A 41 1.67 -9.98 -1.15
C ILE A 41 0.63 -9.75 -2.23
N VAL A 42 0.97 -9.91 -3.51
CA VAL A 42 0.00 -9.73 -4.62
C VAL A 42 -1.15 -10.74 -4.51
N LYS A 43 -0.87 -11.98 -4.10
CA LYS A 43 -1.92 -12.97 -3.82
C LYS A 43 -2.82 -12.54 -2.65
N ALA A 44 -2.24 -12.01 -1.57
CA ALA A 44 -3.00 -11.51 -0.42
C ALA A 44 -3.89 -10.33 -0.81
N LEU A 45 -3.38 -9.37 -1.59
CA LEU A 45 -4.15 -8.24 -2.12
C LEU A 45 -5.34 -8.72 -2.98
N LYS A 46 -5.13 -9.67 -3.89
CA LYS A 46 -6.22 -10.27 -4.67
C LYS A 46 -7.23 -11.02 -3.79
N THR A 47 -6.75 -11.67 -2.73
CA THR A 47 -7.60 -12.44 -1.80
C THR A 47 -8.47 -11.54 -0.94
N ILE A 48 -7.92 -10.43 -0.40
CA ILE A 48 -8.69 -9.52 0.47
C ILE A 48 -9.82 -8.81 -0.29
N GLN A 49 -9.64 -8.59 -1.60
CA GLN A 49 -10.64 -8.02 -2.51
C GLN A 49 -11.83 -8.97 -2.72
N THR A 50 -11.57 -10.28 -2.77
CA THR A 50 -12.56 -11.29 -3.20
C THR A 50 -13.14 -12.13 -2.06
N ASN A 51 -12.42 -12.26 -0.94
CA ASN A 51 -12.81 -13.10 0.19
C ASN A 51 -12.97 -12.28 1.49
N LYS A 52 -14.07 -11.55 1.59
CA LYS A 52 -14.41 -10.71 2.76
C LYS A 52 -14.56 -11.52 4.06
N THR A 53 -14.97 -12.78 3.96
CA THR A 53 -15.08 -13.68 5.12
C THR A 53 -13.71 -13.98 5.70
N LEU A 54 -12.73 -14.29 4.85
CA LEU A 54 -11.34 -14.47 5.28
C LEU A 54 -10.77 -13.17 5.86
N ALA A 55 -10.99 -12.03 5.19
CA ALA A 55 -10.58 -10.72 5.68
C ALA A 55 -11.05 -10.46 7.12
N LYS A 56 -12.34 -10.72 7.39
CA LYS A 56 -12.93 -10.56 8.73
C LYS A 56 -12.36 -11.54 9.75
N LYS A 57 -12.17 -12.80 9.36
CA LYS A 57 -11.56 -13.82 10.22
C LYS A 57 -10.15 -13.40 10.63
N ASP A 58 -9.32 -13.00 9.67
CA ASP A 58 -7.93 -12.62 9.92
C ASP A 58 -7.86 -11.34 10.75
N LEU A 59 -8.71 -10.34 10.46
CA LEU A 59 -8.77 -9.11 11.26
C LEU A 59 -9.15 -9.39 12.73
N LYS A 60 -10.07 -10.34 12.99
CA LYS A 60 -10.42 -10.72 14.37
C LYS A 60 -9.25 -11.41 15.09
N LEU A 61 -8.45 -12.19 14.37
CA LEU A 61 -7.27 -12.85 14.94
C LEU A 61 -6.19 -11.85 15.33
N GLU A 62 -5.92 -10.86 14.49
CA GLU A 62 -4.94 -9.80 14.76
C GLU A 62 -5.41 -8.81 15.84
N PHE A 63 -6.72 -8.54 15.91
CA PHE A 63 -7.31 -7.60 16.85
C PHE A 63 -8.43 -8.25 17.69
N PRO A 64 -8.09 -9.19 18.58
CA PRO A 64 -9.07 -9.99 19.32
C PRO A 64 -9.91 -9.16 20.31
N THR A 65 -9.42 -7.99 20.71
CA THR A 65 -10.08 -7.08 21.65
C THR A 65 -11.14 -6.19 20.99
N LEU A 66 -11.18 -6.12 19.65
CA LEU A 66 -12.20 -5.34 18.94
C LEU A 66 -13.56 -6.02 19.01
N SER A 67 -14.60 -5.20 19.22
CA SER A 67 -15.98 -5.64 19.08
C SER A 67 -16.29 -5.98 17.62
N ASP A 68 -17.25 -6.88 17.41
CA ASP A 68 -17.63 -7.30 16.05
C ASP A 68 -18.17 -6.14 15.21
N GLN A 69 -18.83 -5.16 15.85
CA GLN A 69 -19.24 -3.93 15.19
C GLN A 69 -18.04 -3.11 14.71
N SER A 70 -17.03 -2.91 15.56
CA SER A 70 -15.82 -2.15 15.19
C SER A 70 -15.06 -2.80 14.03
N LEU A 71 -15.01 -4.14 14.01
CA LEU A 71 -14.39 -4.91 12.92
C LEU A 71 -15.14 -4.71 11.61
N ASN A 72 -16.48 -4.82 11.63
CA ASN A 72 -17.31 -4.61 10.45
C ASN A 72 -17.18 -3.19 9.90
N ASP A 73 -17.22 -2.18 10.77
CA ASP A 73 -17.11 -0.78 10.36
C ASP A 73 -15.73 -0.46 9.79
N SER A 74 -14.67 -1.06 10.36
CA SER A 74 -13.30 -0.88 9.86
C SER A 74 -13.12 -1.50 8.48
N LEU A 75 -13.61 -2.74 8.27
CA LEU A 75 -13.57 -3.36 6.95
C LEU A 75 -14.42 -2.61 5.93
N LYS A 76 -15.64 -2.20 6.32
CA LYS A 76 -16.53 -1.42 5.45
C LYS A 76 -15.82 -0.18 4.94
N ARG A 77 -15.25 0.63 5.84
CA ARG A 77 -14.46 1.81 5.48
C ARG A 77 -13.28 1.47 4.59
N ALA A 78 -12.52 0.43 4.93
CA ALA A 78 -11.34 0.05 4.15
C ALA A 78 -11.69 -0.33 2.70
N TYR A 79 -12.85 -0.97 2.47
CA TYR A 79 -13.34 -1.26 1.13
C TYR A 79 -13.91 -0.03 0.42
N GLU A 80 -14.71 0.80 1.11
CA GLU A 80 -15.29 2.04 0.55
C GLU A 80 -14.21 3.03 0.11
N ASP A 81 -13.13 3.12 0.88
CA ASP A 81 -12.01 4.04 0.67
C ASP A 81 -10.90 3.42 -0.19
N HIS A 82 -11.08 2.19 -0.68
CA HIS A 82 -10.13 1.46 -1.54
C HIS A 82 -8.69 1.43 -0.99
N LEU A 83 -8.55 1.18 0.32
CA LEU A 83 -7.26 1.36 1.04
C LEU A 83 -6.15 0.39 0.60
N TRP A 84 -6.50 -0.74 -0.01
CA TRP A 84 -5.52 -1.72 -0.46
C TRP A 84 -5.26 -1.60 -1.95
N SER A 85 -3.99 -1.66 -2.34
CA SER A 85 -3.58 -1.68 -3.75
C SER A 85 -4.30 -2.81 -4.51
N PRO A 86 -4.87 -2.53 -5.70
CA PRO A 86 -5.59 -3.53 -6.48
C PRO A 86 -4.68 -4.57 -7.12
N ASP A 87 -3.42 -4.22 -7.39
CA ASP A 87 -2.51 -4.99 -8.23
C ASP A 87 -1.06 -5.08 -7.70
N GLY A 88 -0.76 -4.36 -6.63
CA GLY A 88 0.58 -4.27 -6.02
C GLY A 88 1.52 -3.29 -6.72
N PHE A 89 1.08 -2.55 -7.74
CA PHE A 89 1.90 -1.54 -8.39
C PHE A 89 1.98 -0.25 -7.57
N ILE A 90 3.13 0.39 -7.63
CA ILE A 90 3.33 1.77 -7.17
C ILE A 90 3.46 2.62 -8.43
N SER A 91 2.51 3.51 -8.67
CA SER A 91 2.53 4.34 -9.87
C SER A 91 3.61 5.42 -9.78
N GLN A 92 4.05 5.94 -10.94
CA GLN A 92 4.95 7.10 -10.96
C GLN A 92 4.28 8.33 -10.33
N LYS A 93 2.98 8.52 -10.58
CA LYS A 93 2.20 9.64 -10.05
C LYS A 93 2.12 9.62 -8.53
N ALA A 94 2.00 8.43 -7.93
CA ALA A 94 2.03 8.26 -6.48
C ALA A 94 3.33 8.81 -5.87
N VAL A 95 4.47 8.38 -6.43
CA VAL A 95 5.80 8.83 -5.99
C VAL A 95 5.99 10.33 -6.24
N GLU A 96 5.53 10.85 -7.38
CA GLU A 96 5.59 12.28 -7.67
C GLU A 96 4.80 13.09 -6.64
N ASN A 97 3.59 12.67 -6.29
CA ASN A 97 2.78 13.35 -5.30
C ASN A 97 3.44 13.35 -3.90
N ASP A 98 4.01 12.20 -3.48
CA ASP A 98 4.77 12.10 -2.23
C ASP A 98 5.99 13.04 -2.23
N MET A 99 6.80 13.00 -3.29
CA MET A 99 8.02 13.80 -3.40
C MET A 99 7.72 15.30 -3.54
N ASP A 100 6.63 15.67 -4.21
CA ASP A 100 6.16 17.05 -4.29
C ASP A 100 5.92 17.65 -2.91
N VAL A 101 5.28 16.89 -2.00
CA VAL A 101 5.04 17.32 -0.63
C VAL A 101 6.37 17.48 0.10
N LEU A 102 7.27 16.50 0.01
CA LEU A 102 8.58 16.54 0.68
C LEU A 102 9.45 17.72 0.21
N ILE A 103 9.41 18.04 -1.09
CA ILE A 103 10.16 19.15 -1.67
C ILE A 103 9.53 20.50 -1.30
N LYS A 104 8.20 20.65 -1.44
CA LYS A 104 7.49 21.91 -1.12
C LYS A 104 7.58 22.27 0.36
N THR A 105 7.61 21.27 1.24
CA THR A 105 7.77 21.48 2.69
C THR A 105 9.22 21.69 3.12
N GLY A 106 10.18 21.51 2.20
CA GLY A 106 11.62 21.65 2.49
C GLY A 106 12.23 20.48 3.29
N ILE A 107 11.48 19.40 3.52
CA ILE A 107 11.98 18.18 4.19
C ILE A 107 13.05 17.50 3.34
N TYR A 108 12.93 17.57 2.01
CA TYR A 108 13.88 17.00 1.07
C TYR A 108 14.30 18.03 0.02
N THR A 109 15.60 18.24 -0.12
CA THR A 109 16.19 19.23 -1.05
C THR A 109 17.02 18.59 -2.17
N GLY A 110 16.99 17.26 -2.28
CA GLY A 110 17.74 16.52 -3.30
C GLY A 110 16.96 16.30 -4.59
N SER A 111 17.59 15.63 -5.55
CA SER A 111 16.95 15.12 -6.77
C SER A 111 16.63 13.63 -6.64
N TYR A 112 15.54 13.19 -7.26
CA TYR A 112 15.16 11.78 -7.33
C TYR A 112 14.75 11.40 -8.75
N THR A 113 14.79 10.10 -9.05
CA THR A 113 14.03 9.51 -10.14
C THR A 113 13.14 8.40 -9.59
N TYR A 114 12.03 8.11 -10.27
CA TYR A 114 11.15 7.01 -9.88
C TYR A 114 11.91 5.67 -9.75
N ASN A 115 12.82 5.39 -10.69
CA ASN A 115 13.57 4.13 -10.73
C ASN A 115 14.63 4.02 -9.62
N ASP A 116 15.06 5.13 -9.03
CA ASP A 116 15.97 5.09 -7.88
C ASP A 116 15.28 4.61 -6.61
N LEU A 117 13.97 4.88 -6.52
CA LEU A 117 13.13 4.61 -5.35
C LEU A 117 12.34 3.32 -5.49
N VAL A 118 11.86 3.01 -6.69
CA VAL A 118 10.88 1.94 -6.92
C VAL A 118 11.39 0.88 -7.89
N ASN A 119 11.22 -0.39 -7.50
CA ASN A 119 11.55 -1.53 -8.35
C ASN A 119 10.32 -2.43 -8.60
N MET A 120 9.60 -2.15 -9.68
CA MET A 120 8.40 -2.92 -10.07
C MET A 120 8.70 -4.23 -10.81
N ARG A 121 9.96 -4.65 -10.97
CA ARG A 121 10.30 -5.87 -11.75
C ARG A 121 9.66 -7.14 -11.17
N PHE A 122 9.54 -7.20 -9.85
CA PHE A 122 9.00 -8.37 -9.15
C PHE A 122 7.48 -8.43 -9.27
N VAL A 123 6.80 -7.28 -9.14
CA VAL A 123 5.34 -7.18 -9.33
C VAL A 123 4.96 -7.55 -10.77
N LYS A 124 5.68 -7.04 -11.77
CA LYS A 124 5.47 -7.39 -13.19
C LYS A 124 5.56 -8.90 -13.45
N LYS A 125 6.45 -9.61 -12.76
CA LYS A 125 6.60 -11.07 -12.86
C LYS A 125 5.50 -11.87 -12.13
N THR A 126 4.65 -11.22 -11.35
CA THR A 126 3.52 -11.87 -10.65
C THR A 126 2.23 -11.88 -11.46
N GLN A 127 2.17 -11.06 -12.51
CA GLN A 127 0.99 -10.98 -13.37
C GLN A 127 1.02 -12.15 -14.37
N PRO A 128 -0.17 -12.68 -14.73
CA PRO A 128 -0.30 -13.75 -15.71
C PRO A 128 0.25 -13.37 -17.09
#